data_AF-A0A947BYT2-F1
#
_entry.id   AF-A0A947BYT2-F1
#
_cell.length_a   1.000
_cell.length_b   1.000
_cell.length_c   1.000
_cell.angle_alpha   90.00
_cell.angle_beta   90.00
_cell.angle_gamma   90.00
#
_symmetry.space_group_name_H-M   'P 1'
#
loop_
_entity.id
_entity.type
_entity.pdbx_description
1 polymer ?
#
loop_
_entity_poly.entity_id
_entity_poly.type
_entity_poly.pdbx_seq_one_letter_code
_entity_poly.pdbx_strand_id
1 'polypeptide(L)' 'MKLSDINIVLSHTTHAGNIGATARAMKTMGLSSLVLINPKNYPSTEATTRASRADDILQNAK' A
#
# COMPACT_ATOMS: atom_id res chain seq x y z
N MET A 1 -13.05 -11.27 -14.13
CA MET A 1 -12.78 -10.29 -13.07
C MET A 1 -11.50 -9.55 -13.45
N LYS A 2 -11.47 -8.22 -13.44
CA LYS A 2 -10.26 -7.45 -13.74
C LYS A 2 -9.51 -7.16 -12.44
N LEU A 3 -8.19 -7.02 -12.51
CA LEU A 3 -7.38 -6.64 -11.33
C LEU A 3 -7.78 -5.27 -10.76
N SER A 4 -8.32 -4.38 -11.61
CA SER A 4 -8.90 -3.09 -11.21
C SER A 4 -10.06 -3.20 -10.24
N ASP A 5 -10.72 -4.37 -10.18
CA ASP A 5 -11.91 -4.60 -9.35
C ASP A 5 -11.52 -5.09 -7.93
N ILE A 6 -10.22 -5.35 -7.69
CA ILE A 6 -9.70 -5.87 -6.43
C ILE A 6 -9.18 -4.72 -5.58
N ASN A 7 -9.69 -4.61 -4.36
CA ASN A 7 -9.21 -3.65 -3.36
C ASN A 7 -8.45 -4.40 -2.26
N ILE A 8 -7.19 -4.01 -2.02
CA ILE A 8 -6.41 -4.52 -0.89
C ILE A 8 -6.63 -3.59 0.29
N VAL A 9 -7.24 -4.10 1.36
CA VAL A 9 -7.58 -3.32 2.55
C VAL A 9 -6.65 -3.72 3.69
N LEU A 10 -5.86 -2.76 4.19
CA LEU A 10 -5.07 -2.92 5.40
C LEU A 10 -5.74 -2.18 6.54
N SER A 11 -6.09 -2.91 7.61
CA SER A 11 -6.78 -2.36 8.78
C SER A 11 -5.84 -2.31 9.97
N HIS A 12 -5.72 -1.14 10.60
CA HIS A 12 -4.96 -0.89 11.82
C HIS A 12 -3.50 -1.32 11.74
N THR A 13 -2.87 -1.16 10.58
CA THR A 13 -1.46 -1.53 10.39
C THR A 13 -0.57 -0.71 11.33
N THR A 14 0.24 -1.39 12.12
CA THR A 14 1.05 -0.77 13.17
C THR A 14 2.40 -0.25 12.68
N HIS A 15 3.00 -0.96 11.72
CA HIS A 15 4.32 -0.64 11.16
C HIS A 15 4.17 -0.14 9.73
N ALA A 16 4.56 1.12 9.49
CA ALA A 16 4.44 1.76 8.19
C ALA A 16 5.24 1.02 7.10
N GLY A 17 6.37 0.41 7.45
CA GLY A 17 7.12 -0.46 6.55
C GLY A 17 6.28 -1.60 5.94
N ASN A 18 5.29 -2.14 6.66
CA ASN A 18 4.40 -3.18 6.11
C ASN A 18 3.50 -2.62 5.01
N ILE A 19 3.05 -1.37 5.13
CA ILE A 19 2.25 -0.70 4.09
C ILE A 19 3.07 -0.58 2.80
N GLY A 20 4.34 -0.16 2.93
CA GLY A 20 5.25 -0.10 1.79
C GLY A 20 5.54 -1.47 1.18
N ALA A 21 5.80 -2.49 2.00
CA ALA A 21 6.02 -3.85 1.52
C ALA A 21 4.79 -4.42 0.78
N THR A 22 3.57 -4.14 1.28
CA THR A 22 2.33 -4.50 0.61
C THR A 22 2.20 -3.77 -0.73
N ALA A 23 2.45 -2.46 -0.79
CA ALA A 23 2.40 -1.70 -2.03
C ALA A 23 3.37 -2.27 -3.08
N ARG A 24 4.60 -2.64 -2.67
CA ARG A 24 5.58 -3.31 -3.53
C ARG A 24 5.04 -4.62 -4.09
N ALA A 25 4.48 -5.47 -3.22
CA ALA A 25 3.90 -6.74 -3.63
C ALA A 25 2.73 -6.55 -4.59
N MET A 26 1.83 -5.60 -4.30
CA MET A 26 0.71 -5.25 -5.18
C MET A 26 1.19 -4.88 -6.58
N LYS A 27 2.21 -4.02 -6.69
CA LYS A 27 2.76 -3.60 -7.97
C LYS A 27 3.33 -4.76 -8.78
N THR A 28 4.06 -5.67 -8.14
CA THR A 28 4.54 -6.91 -8.79
C THR A 28 3.40 -7.79 -9.30
N MET A 29 2.25 -7.79 -8.61
CA MET A 29 1.07 -8.57 -8.97
C MET A 29 0.09 -7.83 -9.91
N GLY A 30 0.40 -6.61 -10.35
CA GLY A 30 -0.48 -5.80 -11.20
C GLY A 30 -1.72 -5.24 -10.48
N LEU A 31 -1.70 -5.21 -9.15
CA LEU A 31 -2.74 -4.60 -8.31
C LEU A 31 -2.37 -3.14 -8.01
N SER A 32 -3.37 -2.27 -7.93
CA SER A 32 -3.16 -0.83 -7.72
C SER A 32 -4.06 -0.18 -6.66
N SER A 33 -5.16 -0.81 -6.27
CA SER A 33 -6.12 -0.23 -5.32
C SER A 33 -5.80 -0.61 -3.87
N LEU A 34 -5.18 0.31 -3.12
CA LEU A 34 -4.87 0.17 -1.70
C LEU A 34 -5.82 1.02 -0.85
N VAL A 35 -6.34 0.44 0.23
CA VAL A 35 -7.17 1.13 1.22
C VAL A 35 -6.57 0.93 2.61
N LEU A 36 -6.43 2.01 3.37
CA LEU A 36 -5.84 2.02 4.70
C LEU A 36 -6.87 2.47 5.74
N ILE A 37 -7.24 1.58 6.64
CA ILE A 37 -8.17 1.88 7.73
C ILE A 37 -7.36 2.13 9.00
N ASN A 38 -7.35 3.36 9.48
CA ASN A 38 -6.67 3.77 10.72
C ASN A 38 -5.20 3.27 10.83
N PRO A 39 -4.36 3.49 9.80
CA PRO A 39 -2.96 3.09 9.86
C PRO A 39 -2.22 3.91 10.92
N LYS A 40 -1.29 3.28 11.66
CA LYS A 40 -0.38 4.01 12.56
C LYS A 40 0.84 4.48 11.78
N ASN A 41 1.29 5.70 12.08
CA ASN A 41 2.52 6.28 11.53
C ASN A 41 2.54 6.32 9.99
N TYR A 42 1.41 6.69 9.36
CA TYR A 42 1.31 6.86 7.91
C TYR A 42 0.67 8.23 7.59
N PRO A 43 1.16 9.00 6.61
CA PRO A 43 2.29 8.72 5.72
C PRO A 43 3.64 8.67 6.45
N SER A 44 4.59 7.88 5.93
CA SER A 44 5.91 7.71 6.55
C SER A 44 6.97 7.39 5.50
N THR A 45 8.17 7.96 5.71
CA THR A 45 9.36 7.69 4.90
C THR A 45 9.69 6.19 4.88
N GLU A 46 9.44 5.46 5.97
CA GLU A 46 9.66 4.01 6.03
C GLU A 46 8.78 3.27 5.02
N ALA A 47 7.51 3.65 4.90
CA ALA A 47 6.60 3.07 3.91
C ALA A 47 7.09 3.37 2.48
N THR A 48 7.45 4.63 2.20
CA THR A 48 7.97 5.05 0.89
C THR A 48 9.26 4.30 0.52
N THR A 49 10.24 4.23 1.43
CA THR A 49 11.48 3.48 1.20
C THR A 49 11.20 2.00 0.92
N ARG A 50 10.27 1.39 1.68
CA ARG A 50 9.93 -0.04 1.52
C ARG A 50 9.10 -0.34 0.27
N ALA A 51 8.36 0.64 -0.25
CA ALA A 51 7.55 0.51 -1.46
C ALA A 51 8.38 0.27 -2.73
N SER A 52 9.64 0.72 -2.78
CA SER A 52 10.59 0.42 -3.86
C SER A 52 9.96 0.57 -5.26
N ARG A 53 9.61 1.80 -5.66
CA ARG A 53 8.96 2.16 -6.94
C ARG A 53 7.45 1.86 -7.03
N ALA A 54 6.82 1.46 -5.94
CA ALA A 54 5.36 1.41 -5.80
C ALA A 54 4.77 2.65 -5.12
N ASP A 55 5.47 3.79 -5.24
CA ASP A 55 5.09 5.07 -4.64
C ASP A 55 3.74 5.57 -5.16
N ASP A 56 3.42 5.27 -6.42
CA ASP A 56 2.11 5.52 -7.03
C ASP A 56 0.96 4.83 -6.28
N ILE A 57 1.16 3.60 -5.78
CA ILE A 57 0.13 2.90 -5.00
C ILE A 57 -0.06 3.57 -3.64
N LEU A 58 1.03 4.01 -3.01
CA LEU A 58 0.97 4.75 -1.74
C LEU A 58 0.30 6.12 -1.90
N GLN A 59 0.60 6.83 -2.99
CA GLN A 59 0.03 8.14 -3.31
C GLN A 59 -1.46 8.09 -3.62
N ASN A 60 -1.92 6.98 -4.21
CA ASN A 60 -3.32 6.76 -4.55
C ASN A 60 -4.09 5.95 -3.47
N ALA A 61 -3.47 5.66 -2.33
CA ALA A 61 -4.10 4.93 -1.24
C ALA A 61 -5.27 5.74 -0.66
N LYS A 62 -6.38 5.05 -0.37
CA LYS A 62 -7.59 5.64 0.22
C LYS A 62 -7.68 5.43 1.71
#